data_AF-A1ZVK2-F1
#
_entry.id   AF-A1ZVK2-F1
#
_cell.length_a   1.000
_cell.length_b   1.000
_cell.length_c   1.000
_cell.angle_alpha   90.00
_cell.angle_beta   90.00
_cell.angle_gamma   90.00
#
_symmetry.space_group_name_H-M   'P 1'
#
loop_
_entity.id
_entity.type
_entity.pdbx_description
1 polymer ?
#
loop_
_entity_poly.entity_id
_entity_poly.type
_entity_poly.pdbx_seq_one_letter_code
_entity_poly.pdbx_strand_id
1 'polypeptide(L)' 'MLTNNNHTILKDQSFDAHYRVLTIRMQKAVSPQELKPTLRKIVEEELRGNYEMEKYETYTKTMYRVAAVRKP' A
#
# COMPACT_ATOMS: atom_id res chain seq x y z
N MET A 1 -6.58 2.09 18.31
CA MET A 1 -7.37 2.42 17.10
C MET A 1 -6.49 3.26 16.20
N LEU A 2 -5.89 2.68 15.16
CA LEU A 2 -5.20 3.46 14.12
C LEU A 2 -6.28 4.20 13.34
N THR A 3 -6.41 5.49 13.58
CA THR A 3 -7.20 6.41 12.75
C THR A 3 -6.78 6.18 11.30
N ASN A 4 -7.65 5.51 10.54
CA ASN A 4 -7.48 5.27 9.12
C ASN A 4 -7.24 6.62 8.46
N ASN A 5 -5.99 6.91 8.13
CA ASN A 5 -5.65 7.99 7.25
C ASN A 5 -6.23 7.56 5.90
N ASN A 6 -7.48 7.99 5.61
CA ASN A 6 -8.26 7.57 4.46
C ASN A 6 -7.38 7.65 3.21
N HIS A 7 -6.88 6.52 2.76
CA HIS A 7 -6.06 6.44 1.57
C HIS A 7 -6.96 6.30 0.35
N THR A 8 -6.42 6.62 -0.80
CA THR A 8 -7.08 6.36 -2.08
C THR A 8 -6.12 5.57 -2.96
N ILE A 9 -6.61 4.46 -3.51
CA ILE A 9 -5.89 3.71 -4.54
C ILE A 9 -6.09 4.46 -5.86
N LEU A 10 -5.05 5.17 -6.29
CA LEU A 10 -5.04 5.91 -7.55
C LEU A 10 -4.91 4.98 -8.75
N LYS A 11 -4.18 3.87 -8.58
CA LYS A 11 -3.94 2.90 -9.63
C LYS A 11 -3.69 1.53 -9.02
N ASP A 12 -4.28 0.53 -9.64
CA ASP A 12 -4.08 -0.87 -9.33
C ASP A 12 -3.65 -1.58 -10.61
N GLN A 13 -2.40 -2.00 -10.66
CA GLN A 13 -1.83 -2.72 -11.80
C GLN A 13 -1.58 -4.17 -11.40
N SER A 14 -2.33 -5.10 -11.99
CA SER A 14 -1.99 -6.53 -11.95
C SER A 14 -1.08 -6.83 -13.14
N PHE A 15 0.08 -7.42 -12.87
CA PHE A 15 0.97 -7.93 -13.91
C PHE A 15 0.67 -9.41 -14.18
N ASP A 16 0.43 -10.17 -13.11
CA ASP A 16 -0.04 -11.54 -13.14
C ASP A 16 -0.89 -11.85 -11.88
N ALA A 17 -1.27 -13.12 -11.70
CA ALA A 17 -2.09 -13.58 -10.56
C ALA A 17 -1.36 -13.52 -9.20
N HIS A 18 -0.06 -13.27 -9.19
CA HIS A 18 0.82 -13.24 -8.02
C HIS A 18 1.39 -11.85 -7.76
N TYR A 19 1.45 -10.96 -8.75
CA TYR A 19 2.09 -9.65 -8.63
C TYR A 19 1.14 -8.49 -8.94
N ARG A 20 0.98 -7.61 -7.96
CA ARG A 20 0.19 -6.38 -8.07
C ARG A 20 0.99 -5.18 -7.63
N VAL A 21 0.71 -4.04 -8.25
CA VAL A 21 1.31 -2.76 -7.88
C VAL A 21 0.21 -1.74 -7.65
N LEU A 22 0.15 -1.23 -6.42
CA LEU A 22 -0.80 -0.22 -5.97
C LEU A 22 -0.12 1.14 -5.92
N THR A 23 -0.77 2.16 -6.48
CA THR A 23 -0.40 3.56 -6.25
C THR A 23 -1.36 4.14 -5.23
N ILE A 24 -0.83 4.46 -4.05
CA ILE A 24 -1.58 4.85 -2.87
C ILE A 24 -1.34 6.33 -2.61
N ARG A 25 -2.42 7.11 -2.49
CA ARG A 25 -2.37 8.49 -2.02
C ARG A 25 -2.97 8.57 -0.61
N MET A 26 -2.16 9.00 0.34
CA MET A 26 -2.58 9.32 1.70
C MET A 26 -3.17 10.74 1.75
N GLN A 27 -4.21 10.95 2.54
CA GLN A 27 -4.74 12.29 2.78
C GLN A 27 -3.74 13.19 3.53
N LYS A 28 -3.00 12.62 4.47
CA LYS A 28 -1.96 13.31 5.25
C LYS A 28 -0.65 12.57 5.16
N ALA A 29 0.45 13.31 5.25
CA ALA A 29 1.79 12.73 5.32
C ALA A 29 1.90 11.79 6.52
N VAL A 30 2.45 10.59 6.29
CA VAL A 30 2.68 9.59 7.34
C VAL A 30 4.11 9.73 7.82
N SER A 31 4.32 9.57 9.12
CA SER A 31 5.66 9.56 9.70
C SER A 31 6.50 8.40 9.11
N PRO A 32 7.81 8.55 8.91
CA PRO A 32 8.64 7.47 8.35
C PRO A 32 8.58 6.16 9.15
N GLN A 33 8.40 6.26 10.48
CA GLN A 33 8.29 5.11 11.38
C GLN A 33 6.97 4.35 11.18
N GLU A 34 5.87 5.07 10.93
CA GLU A 34 4.54 4.46 10.73
C GLU A 34 4.22 4.16 9.26
N LEU A 35 5.04 4.64 8.32
CA LEU A 35 4.78 4.49 6.89
C LEU A 35 4.71 3.02 6.47
N LYS A 36 5.76 2.24 6.77
CA LYS A 36 5.83 0.83 6.41
C LYS A 36 4.67 0.00 6.98
N PRO A 37 4.35 0.05 8.31
CA PRO A 37 3.21 -0.69 8.84
C PRO A 37 1.87 -0.19 8.29
N THR A 38 1.73 1.12 8.02
CA THR A 38 0.52 1.67 7.39
C THR A 38 0.31 1.14 5.97
N LEU A 39 1.34 1.18 5.12
CA LEU A 39 1.26 0.67 3.75
C LEU A 39 0.98 -0.85 3.73
N ARG A 40 1.60 -1.61 4.64
CA ARG A 40 1.30 -3.05 4.81
C ARG A 40 -0.18 -3.27 5.14
N LYS A 41 -0.72 -2.53 6.12
CA LYS A 41 -2.13 -2.63 6.51
C LYS A 41 -3.06 -2.30 5.33
N ILE A 42 -2.74 -1.26 4.56
CA ILE A 42 -3.49 -0.89 3.36
C ILE A 42 -3.49 -2.03 2.33
N VAL A 43 -2.33 -2.61 2.03
CA VAL A 43 -2.23 -3.75 1.10
C VAL A 43 -3.08 -4.92 1.59
N GLU A 44 -3.01 -5.24 2.88
CA GLU A 44 -3.81 -6.31 3.47
C GLU A 44 -5.30 -6.01 3.42
N GLU A 45 -5.75 -4.79 3.68
CA GLU A 45 -7.17 -4.41 3.61
C GLU A 45 -7.69 -4.45 2.17
N GLU A 46 -7.00 -3.79 1.24
CA GLU A 46 -7.43 -3.66 -0.17
C GLU A 46 -7.39 -4.99 -0.91
N LEU A 47 -6.40 -5.84 -0.59
CA LEU A 47 -6.22 -7.14 -1.22
C LEU A 47 -6.77 -8.30 -0.37
N ARG A 48 -7.60 -7.97 0.64
CA ARG A 48 -8.31 -8.91 1.53
C ARG A 48 -7.40 -9.94 2.20
N GLY A 49 -6.20 -9.54 2.57
CA GLY A 49 -5.20 -10.32 3.29
C GLY A 49 -4.43 -11.32 2.44
N ASN A 50 -4.77 -11.45 1.15
CA ASN A 50 -4.19 -12.44 0.24
C ASN A 50 -2.80 -12.07 -0.28
N TYR A 51 -2.36 -10.84 -0.02
CA TYR A 51 -1.10 -10.32 -0.52
C TYR A 51 -0.27 -9.76 0.62
N GLU A 52 1.05 -9.82 0.46
CA GLU A 52 2.02 -9.15 1.32
C GLU A 52 2.74 -8.06 0.52
N MET A 53 3.06 -6.94 1.18
CA MET A 53 3.91 -5.90 0.61
C MET A 53 5.35 -6.40 0.48
N GLU A 54 5.86 -6.47 -0.75
CA GLU A 54 7.25 -6.80 -1.05
C GLU A 54 8.15 -5.56 -0.89
N LYS A 55 7.78 -4.46 -1.56
CA LYS A 55 8.54 -3.20 -1.59
C LYS A 55 7.62 -2.00 -1.79
N TYR A 56 8.12 -0.82 -1.45
CA TYR A 56 7.45 0.43 -1.75
C TYR A 56 8.44 1.52 -2.18
N GLU A 57 7.95 2.45 -2.99
CA GLU A 57 8.64 3.65 -3.42
C GLU A 57 7.83 4.88 -3.00
N THR A 58 8.52 5.98 -2.69
CA THR A 58 7.88 7.24 -2.32
C THR A 58 8.07 8.23 -3.46
N TYR A 59 6.96 8.70 -4.05
CA TYR A 59 7.00 9.76 -5.06
C TYR A 59 6.91 11.15 -4.43
N THR A 60 6.03 11.29 -3.44
CA THR A 60 5.87 12.52 -2.66
C THR A 60 5.59 12.17 -1.20
N LYS A 61 5.53 13.17 -0.31
CA LYS A 61 5.21 12.97 1.12
C LYS A 61 3.84 12.31 1.38
N THR A 62 3.00 12.16 0.36
CA THR A 62 1.66 11.56 0.47
C THR A 62 1.37 10.51 -0.59
N MET A 63 2.30 10.23 -1.50
CA MET A 63 2.06 9.33 -2.62
C MET A 63 3.13 8.25 -2.70
N TYR A 64 2.67 7.01 -2.68
CA TYR A 64 3.49 5.83 -2.54
C TYR A 64 3.10 4.81 -3.59
N ARG A 65 4.09 4.11 -4.13
CA ARG A 65 3.88 2.96 -4.99
C ARG A 65 4.28 1.72 -4.24
N VAL A 66 3.39 0.76 -4.15
CA VAL A 66 3.58 -0.45 -3.35
C VAL A 66 3.46 -1.66 -4.25
N ALA A 67 4.49 -2.49 -4.26
CA ALA A 67 4.44 -3.81 -4.86
C ALA A 67 3.94 -4.82 -3.82
N ALA A 68 2.95 -5.60 -4.22
CA ALA A 68 2.32 -6.61 -3.39
C ALA A 68 2.38 -7.96 -4.10
N VAL A 69 2.84 -8.99 -3.39
CA VAL A 69 2.94 -10.37 -3.85
C VAL A 69 1.88 -11.22 -3.16
N ARG A 70 1.27 -12.15 -3.89
CA ARG A 70 0.29 -13.07 -3.31
C ARG A 70 0.99 -13.97 -2.28
N LYS A 71 0.39 -14.11 -1.11
CA LYS A 71 0.86 -15.04 -0.07
C LYS A 71 0.78 -16.48 -0.63
N PRO A 72 1.76 -17.34 -0.29
CA PRO A 72 1.71 -18.75 -0.65
C PRO A 72 0.47 -19.45 -0.08
#